data_AF-A0A7X7G2V0-F1
#
_entry.id   AF-A0A7X7G2V0-F1
#
_cell.length_a   1.000
_cell.length_b   1.000
_cell.length_c   1.000
_cell.angle_alpha   90.00
_cell.angle_beta   90.00
_cell.angle_gamma   90.00
#
_symmetry.space_group_name_H-M   'P 1'
#
loop_
_entity.id
_entity.type
_entity.pdbx_description
1 polymer ?
#
loop_
_entity_poly.entity_id
_entity_poly.type
_entity_poly.pdbx_seq_one_letter_code
_entity_poly.pdbx_strand_id
1 'polypeptide(L)'
;VGTVRYPRLVARDADCAARLKERTLTKLYNERTPWLADCHARLDAAVAAAYGWPADLPDEAILERLLALNQAAAHCAANATARLSDLP
;
A
#
# COMPACT_ATOMS: atom_id res chain seq x y z
N VAL A 1 3.73 -26.38 -0.09
CA VAL A 1 3.78 -25.04 -0.71
C VAL A 1 3.46 -25.17 -2.20
N GLY A 2 2.33 -24.60 -2.64
CA GLY A 2 2.12 -24.04 -3.98
C GLY A 2 2.03 -24.96 -5.21
N THR A 3 0.87 -25.58 -5.45
CA THR A 3 0.49 -26.15 -6.77
C THR A 3 -0.62 -25.36 -7.48
N VAL A 4 -0.87 -24.11 -7.07
CA VAL A 4 -1.90 -23.28 -7.72
C VAL A 4 -1.34 -22.73 -9.03
N ARG A 5 -1.70 -23.37 -10.14
CA ARG A 5 -1.52 -22.80 -11.48
C ARG A 5 -2.58 -21.73 -11.69
N TYR A 6 -2.16 -20.47 -11.71
CA TYR A 6 -3.00 -19.39 -12.21
C TYR A 6 -2.87 -19.35 -13.74
N PRO A 7 -3.87 -19.82 -14.50
CA PRO A 7 -3.81 -19.72 -15.95
C PRO A 7 -3.71 -18.26 -16.34
N ARG A 8 -2.71 -17.91 -17.17
CA ARG A 8 -2.60 -16.56 -17.71
C ARG A 8 -3.80 -16.30 -18.61
N LEU A 9 -4.39 -15.12 -18.48
CA LEU A 9 -5.47 -14.66 -19.35
C LEU A 9 -4.94 -14.61 -20.80
N VAL A 10 -5.58 -15.34 -21.71
CA VAL A 10 -5.29 -15.33 -23.15
C VAL A 10 -6.46 -14.65 -23.85
N ALA A 11 -6.15 -13.77 -24.80
CA ALA A 11 -7.17 -13.11 -25.61
C ALA A 11 -7.86 -14.12 -26.54
N ARG A 12 -9.18 -13.97 -26.70
CA ARG A 12 -10.00 -14.83 -27.57
C ARG A 12 -9.72 -14.59 -29.06
N ASP A 13 -9.46 -13.35 -29.43
CA ASP A 13 -9.26 -12.87 -30.81
C ASP A 13 -8.29 -11.68 -30.84
N ALA A 14 -7.95 -11.20 -32.04
CA ALA A 14 -6.99 -10.11 -32.25
C ALA A 14 -7.46 -8.77 -31.64
N ASP A 15 -8.76 -8.47 -31.73
CA ASP A 15 -9.33 -7.24 -31.15
C ASP A 15 -9.31 -7.29 -29.62
N CYS A 16 -9.59 -8.45 -29.04
CA CYS A 16 -9.43 -8.69 -27.61
C CYS A 16 -7.96 -8.60 -27.20
N ALA A 17 -7.01 -9.03 -28.03
CA ALA A 17 -5.58 -8.90 -27.74
C ALA A 17 -5.14 -7.43 -27.70
N ALA A 18 -5.64 -6.62 -28.63
CA ALA A 18 -5.40 -5.17 -28.63
C ALA A 18 -5.99 -4.51 -27.37
N ARG A 19 -7.23 -4.84 -26.99
CA ARG A 19 -7.86 -4.31 -25.76
C ARG A 19 -7.19 -4.79 -24.48
N LEU A 20 -6.68 -6.03 -24.45
CA LEU A 20 -5.98 -6.60 -23.30
C LEU A 20 -4.65 -5.89 -23.06
N LYS A 21 -3.95 -5.47 -24.12
CA LYS A 21 -2.70 -4.71 -24.04
C LYS A 21 -2.85 -3.41 -23.26
N GLU A 22 -4.02 -2.77 -23.35
CA GLU A 22 -4.30 -1.52 -22.64
C GLU A 22 -4.64 -1.75 -21.15
N ARG A 23 -5.02 -2.96 -20.75
CA ARG A 23 -5.38 -3.30 -19.36
C ARG A 23 -4.16 -3.60 -18.50
N THR A 24 -3.25 -2.63 -18.45
CA THR A 24 -2.10 -2.64 -17.54
C THR A 24 -2.43 -1.90 -16.24
N LEU A 25 -1.77 -2.25 -15.14
CA LEU A 25 -1.91 -1.51 -13.89
C LEU A 25 -1.52 -0.04 -14.09
N THR A 26 -0.42 0.24 -14.79
CA THR A 26 0.02 1.62 -15.07
C THR A 26 -1.09 2.43 -15.74
N LYS A 27 -1.73 1.89 -16.78
CA LYS A 27 -2.80 2.60 -17.47
C LYS A 27 -4.03 2.79 -16.55
N LEU A 28 -4.42 1.75 -15.83
CA LEU A 28 -5.53 1.80 -14.88
C LEU A 28 -5.33 2.87 -13.78
N TYR A 29 -4.14 2.92 -13.19
CA TYR A 29 -3.81 3.90 -12.14
C TYR A 29 -3.70 5.33 -12.68
N ASN A 30 -3.25 5.49 -13.94
CA ASN A 30 -3.23 6.80 -14.60
C ASN A 30 -4.63 7.30 -14.97
N GLU A 31 -5.51 6.41 -15.45
CA GLU A 31 -6.90 6.75 -15.77
C GLU A 31 -7.74 7.06 -14.52
N ARG A 32 -7.36 6.50 -13.36
CA ARG A 32 -7.95 6.72 -12.05
C ARG A 32 -9.48 6.71 -12.06
N THR A 33 -10.03 5.64 -12.64
CA THR A 33 -11.48 5.44 -12.81
C THR A 33 -12.24 5.55 -11.48
N PRO A 34 -13.53 5.98 -11.48
CA PRO A 34 -14.27 6.27 -10.24
C PRO A 34 -14.30 5.13 -9.22
N TRP A 35 -14.55 3.89 -9.67
CA TRP A 35 -14.58 2.73 -8.77
C TRP A 35 -13.23 2.47 -8.08
N LEU A 36 -12.12 2.81 -8.76
CA LEU A 36 -10.78 2.64 -8.18
C LEU A 36 -10.53 3.72 -7.13
N ALA A 37 -10.95 4.96 -7.38
CA ALA A 37 -10.89 6.04 -6.41
C ALA A 37 -11.72 5.72 -5.15
N ASP A 38 -12.94 5.19 -5.33
CA ASP A 38 -13.80 4.78 -4.22
C ASP A 38 -13.17 3.64 -3.40
N CYS A 39 -12.57 2.65 -4.07
CA CYS A 39 -11.84 1.58 -3.40
C CYS A 39 -10.66 2.13 -2.57
N HIS A 40 -9.89 3.07 -3.13
CA HIS A 40 -8.80 3.73 -2.41
C HIS A 40 -9.31 4.53 -1.20
N ALA A 41 -10.36 5.33 -1.36
CA ALA A 41 -10.92 6.11 -0.26
C ALA A 41 -11.40 5.23 0.91
N ARG A 42 -12.02 4.08 0.60
CA ARG A 42 -12.42 3.10 1.63
C ARG A 42 -11.23 2.47 2.34
N LEU A 43 -10.16 2.18 1.59
CA LEU A 43 -8.93 1.64 2.15
C LEU A 43 -8.25 2.68 3.06
N ASP A 44 -8.12 3.91 2.60
CA ASP A 44 -7.48 5.01 3.34
C ASP A 44 -8.23 5.29 4.64
N ALA A 45 -9.57 5.30 4.62
CA ALA A 45 -10.38 5.45 5.83
C ALA A 45 -10.17 4.29 6.84
N ALA A 46 -10.07 3.05 6.36
CA ALA A 46 -9.82 1.90 7.23
C ALA A 46 -8.41 1.93 7.84
N VAL A 47 -7.41 2.35 7.06
CA VAL A 47 -6.03 2.52 7.55
C VAL A 47 -5.96 3.66 8.57
N ALA A 48 -6.55 4.81 8.29
CA ALA A 48 -6.61 5.93 9.23
C ALA A 48 -7.26 5.51 10.55
N ALA A 49 -8.37 4.78 10.51
CA ALA A 49 -9.01 4.23 11.69
C ALA A 49 -8.09 3.27 12.48
N ALA A 50 -7.31 2.43 11.81
CA ALA A 50 -6.35 1.52 12.46
C ALA A 50 -5.23 2.26 13.19
N TYR A 51 -4.78 3.40 12.65
CA TYR A 51 -3.82 4.30 13.30
C TYR A 51 -4.47 5.24 14.33
N GLY A 52 -5.80 5.26 14.43
CA GLY A 52 -6.54 6.21 15.27
C GLY A 52 -6.48 7.66 14.76
N TRP A 53 -6.27 7.85 13.46
CA TRP A 53 -6.12 9.17 12.83
C TRP A 53 -7.42 9.59 12.11
N PRO A 54 -7.67 10.91 11.97
CA PRO A 54 -8.72 11.42 11.10
C PRO A 54 -8.49 10.99 9.65
N ALA A 55 -9.56 10.65 8.93
CA ALA A 55 -9.48 10.20 7.54
C ALA A 55 -9.30 11.37 6.53
N ASP A 56 -9.46 12.60 6.99
CA ASP A 56 -9.38 13.86 6.22
C ASP A 56 -8.04 14.60 6.43
N LEU A 57 -7.03 13.92 6.98
CA LEU A 57 -5.71 14.51 7.16
C LEU A 57 -5.07 14.84 5.81
N PRO A 58 -4.40 16.02 5.68
CA PRO A 58 -3.58 16.30 4.51
C PRO A 58 -2.33 15.41 4.50
N ASP A 59 -1.82 15.13 3.30
CA ASP A 59 -0.66 14.23 3.09
C ASP A 59 0.55 14.62 3.95
N GLU A 60 0.89 15.91 4.03
CA GLU A 60 1.99 16.39 4.89
C GLU A 60 1.81 15.99 6.36
N ALA A 61 0.59 16.09 6.90
CA ALA A 61 0.33 15.72 8.31
C ALA A 61 0.43 14.21 8.53
N ILE A 62 0.07 13.40 7.53
CA ILE A 62 0.26 11.95 7.56
C ILE A 62 1.76 11.64 7.59
N LEU A 63 2.55 12.29 6.73
CA LEU A 63 4.00 12.09 6.66
C LEU A 63 4.70 12.49 7.97
N GLU A 64 4.35 13.62 8.57
CA GLU A 64 4.89 14.05 9.86
C GLU A 64 4.63 13.03 10.97
N ARG A 65 3.40 12.51 11.05
CA ARG A 65 3.03 11.51 12.06
C ARG A 65 3.75 10.18 11.84
N LEU A 66 3.86 9.73 10.59
CA LEU A 66 4.61 8.52 10.24
C LEU A 66 6.10 8.66 10.56
N LEU A 67 6.69 9.83 10.29
CA LEU A 67 8.08 10.12 10.63
C LEU A 67 8.31 10.08 12.13
N ALA A 68 7.42 10.69 12.93
CA ALA A 68 7.50 10.65 14.39
C ALA A 68 7.41 9.20 14.94
N LEU A 69 6.49 8.39 14.41
CA LEU A 69 6.39 6.97 14.77
C LEU A 69 7.66 6.19 14.42
N ASN A 70 8.25 6.45 13.25
CA ASN A 70 9.49 5.80 12.83
C ASN A 70 10.66 6.17 13.74
N GLN A 71 10.82 7.47 14.04
CA GLN A 71 11.86 7.95 14.96
C GLN A 71 11.72 7.34 16.36
N ALA A 72 10.51 7.25 16.89
CA ALA A 72 10.24 6.62 18.18
C ALA A 72 10.58 5.12 18.18
N ALA A 73 10.20 4.40 17.12
CA ALA A 73 10.52 2.99 16.96
C ALA A 73 12.03 2.74 16.81
N ALA A 74 12.72 3.55 16.02
CA ALA A 74 14.16 3.49 15.84
C ALA A 74 14.89 3.77 17.17
N HIS A 75 14.44 4.78 17.93
CA HIS A 75 14.99 5.07 19.24
C HIS A 75 14.77 3.91 20.23
N CYS A 76 13.57 3.33 20.25
CA CYS A 76 13.25 2.17 21.08
C CYS A 76 14.11 0.95 20.71
N ALA A 77 14.26 0.67 19.41
CA ALA A 77 15.09 -0.43 18.90
C ALA A 77 16.58 -0.24 19.21
N ALA A 78 17.09 0.99 19.07
CA ALA A 78 18.48 1.32 19.43
C ALA A 78 18.72 1.14 20.93
N ASN A 79 17.81 1.64 21.78
CA ASN A 79 17.90 1.46 23.22
C ASN A 79 17.78 -0.01 23.64
N ALA A 80 16.94 -0.80 22.98
CA ALA A 80 16.81 -2.23 23.22
C ALA A 80 18.10 -2.98 22.83
N THR A 81 18.71 -2.61 21.70
CA THR A 81 20.00 -3.17 21.26
C THR A 81 21.13 -2.83 22.24
N ALA A 82 21.23 -1.57 22.65
CA ALA A 82 22.23 -1.12 23.63
C ALA A 82 22.11 -1.84 24.97
N ARG A 83 20.88 -2.02 25.48
CA ARG A 83 20.65 -2.80 26.71
C ARG A 83 20.99 -4.27 26.56
N LEU A 84 20.83 -4.86 25.37
CA LEU A 84 21.19 -6.26 25.14
C LEU A 84 22.71 -6.46 25.13
N SER A 85 23.47 -5.48 24.64
CA SER A 85 24.94 -5.50 24.65
C SER A 85 25.56 -5.19 26.02
N ASP A 86 24.81 -4.56 26.93
CA ASP A 86 25.24 -4.28 28.31
C ASP A 86 24.89 -5.41 29.29
N LEU A 87 24.27 -6.51 28.83
CA LEU A 87 24.06 -7.72 29.63
C LEU A 87 25.36 -8.56 29.64
N PRO A 88 25.79 -9.07 30.82
CA PRO A 88 27.04 -9.83 30.96
C PRO A 88 27.03 -11.17 30.22
#